data_AF-A0A3P9ATH6-F1
#
_entry.id   AF-A0A3P9ATH6-F1
#
_cell.length_a   1.000
_cell.length_b   1.000
_cell.length_c   1.000
_cell.angle_alpha   90.00
_cell.angle_beta   90.00
_cell.angle_gamma   90.00
#
_symmetry.space_group_name_H-M   'P 1'
#
loop_
_entity.id
_entity.type
_entity.pdbx_description
1 polymer ?
#
loop_
_entity_poly.entity_id
_entity_poly.type
_entity_poly.pdbx_seq_one_letter_code
_entity_poly.pdbx_strand_id
1 'polypeptide(L)'
;MAPTITAAMSNSQKHSTLNHKKLRRERINSSIEQLKSFLGPEFLKQQTVCFLRRLQQQHQAVASAAVDKGYSRCVQEVAYVLSKEEANTLSQRRLLNHINKLQNSSDNLREAHISRLSYTVQTTMTKDKTRVNSSLWRPW
;
A
#
# COMPACT_ATOMS: atom_id res chain seq x y z
N MET A 1 -2.05 -6.45 78.67
CA MET A 1 -1.01 -5.84 77.81
C MET A 1 -1.61 -5.59 76.44
N ALA A 2 -1.72 -4.34 76.01
CA ALA A 2 -2.34 -3.98 74.72
C ALA A 2 -1.26 -3.83 73.63
N PRO A 3 -1.42 -4.43 72.43
CA PRO A 3 -0.44 -4.27 71.38
C PRO A 3 -0.65 -2.92 70.68
N THR A 4 0.35 -2.06 70.76
CA THR A 4 0.39 -0.73 70.11
C THR A 4 1.30 -0.77 68.89
N ILE A 5 0.88 -1.39 67.78
CA ILE A 5 1.57 -1.21 66.48
C ILE A 5 0.60 -1.49 65.31
N THR A 6 -0.13 -0.50 64.78
CA THR A 6 -0.86 -0.69 63.50
C THR A 6 -1.04 0.58 62.66
N ALA A 7 -0.98 1.79 63.24
CA ALA A 7 -1.23 3.02 62.47
C ALA A 7 -0.16 3.33 61.40
N ALA A 8 1.14 3.16 61.73
CA ALA A 8 2.25 3.50 60.83
C ALA A 8 2.37 2.59 59.60
N MET A 9 2.05 1.30 59.72
CA MET A 9 2.11 0.33 58.61
C MET A 9 1.06 0.64 57.54
N SER A 10 -0.12 1.13 57.93
CA SER A 10 -1.21 1.44 57.00
C SER A 10 -0.96 2.69 56.15
N ASN A 11 -0.25 3.70 56.66
CA ASN A 11 0.07 4.92 55.93
C ASN A 11 1.19 4.72 54.90
N SER A 12 2.21 3.92 55.24
CA SER A 12 3.31 3.58 54.31
C SER A 12 2.81 2.82 53.08
N GLN A 13 1.90 1.86 53.29
CA GLN A 13 1.33 1.06 52.19
C GLN A 13 0.40 1.87 51.27
N LYS A 14 -0.36 2.82 51.84
CA LYS A 14 -1.15 3.78 51.05
C LYS A 14 -0.26 4.70 50.21
N HIS A 15 0.86 5.17 50.76
CA HIS A 15 1.82 5.99 50.01
C HIS A 15 2.49 5.19 48.87
N SER A 16 2.88 3.94 49.09
CA SER A 16 3.46 3.08 48.03
C SER A 16 2.47 2.78 46.90
N THR A 17 1.20 2.53 47.22
CA THR A 17 0.15 2.29 46.21
C THR A 17 -0.24 3.57 45.45
N LEU A 18 -0.25 4.72 46.12
CA LEU A 18 -0.42 6.04 45.49
C LEU A 18 0.74 6.34 44.52
N ASN A 19 1.97 6.09 44.95
CA ASN A 19 3.18 6.30 44.14
C ASN A 19 3.19 5.39 42.90
N HIS A 20 2.86 4.11 43.04
CA HIS A 20 2.76 3.20 41.88
C HIS A 20 1.70 3.65 40.86
N LYS A 21 0.52 4.10 41.35
CA LYS A 21 -0.54 4.66 40.49
C LYS A 21 -0.09 5.94 39.77
N LYS A 22 0.68 6.80 40.46
CA LYS A 22 1.25 8.02 39.87
C LYS A 22 2.27 7.69 38.76
N LEU A 23 3.22 6.80 39.04
CA LEU A 23 4.23 6.36 38.08
C LEU A 23 3.61 5.68 36.85
N ARG A 24 2.56 4.88 37.04
CA ARG A 24 1.81 4.27 35.92
C ARG A 24 1.16 5.33 35.02
N ARG A 25 0.55 6.37 35.60
CA ARG A 25 -0.04 7.48 34.84
C ARG A 25 1.03 8.26 34.07
N GLU A 26 2.14 8.59 34.71
CA GLU A 26 3.24 9.32 34.05
C GLU A 26 3.82 8.54 32.88
N ARG A 27 4.02 7.22 33.04
CA ARG A 27 4.48 6.37 31.94
C ARG A 27 3.51 6.35 30.77
N ILE A 28 2.21 6.21 31.03
CA ILE A 28 1.18 6.21 29.99
C ILE A 28 1.15 7.57 29.27
N ASN A 29 1.15 8.67 30.01
CA ASN A 29 1.12 10.02 29.44
C ASN A 29 2.34 10.29 28.57
N SER A 30 3.53 9.89 29.03
CA SER A 30 4.76 10.01 28.25
C SER A 30 4.67 9.25 26.92
N SER A 31 4.20 7.99 26.95
CA SER A 31 3.99 7.21 25.72
C SER A 31 2.93 7.80 24.80
N ILE A 32 1.86 8.40 25.33
CA ILE A 32 0.84 9.09 24.53
C ILE A 32 1.46 10.29 23.80
N GLU A 33 2.26 11.11 24.49
CA GLU A 33 2.91 12.26 23.87
C GLU A 33 3.96 11.85 22.83
N GLN A 34 4.72 10.78 23.09
CA GLN A 34 5.63 10.19 22.11
C GLN A 34 4.89 9.69 20.85
N LEU A 35 3.72 9.06 21.02
CA LEU A 35 2.93 8.62 19.87
C LEU A 35 2.34 9.78 19.08
N LYS A 36 1.90 10.85 19.75
CA LYS A 36 1.39 12.06 19.06
C LYS A 36 2.48 12.75 18.24
N SER A 37 3.69 12.86 18.78
CA SER A 37 4.81 13.45 18.04
C SER A 37 5.22 12.59 16.84
N PHE A 38 5.18 11.26 16.98
CA PHE A 38 5.45 10.33 15.89
C PHE A 38 4.37 10.33 14.81
N LEU A 39 3.09 10.37 15.20
CA LEU A 39 1.92 10.42 14.33
C LEU A 39 1.59 11.85 13.89
N GLY A 40 2.58 12.72 13.82
CA GLY A 40 2.41 14.10 13.42
C GLY A 40 1.71 14.25 12.06
N PRO A 41 1.21 15.45 11.73
CA PRO A 41 0.43 15.70 10.51
C PRO A 41 1.13 15.24 9.23
N GLU A 42 2.47 15.34 9.18
CA GLU A 42 3.26 14.91 8.04
C GLU A 42 3.23 13.39 7.82
N PHE A 43 3.26 12.59 8.90
CA PHE A 43 3.13 11.13 8.79
C PHE A 43 1.77 10.73 8.23
N LEU A 44 0.70 11.36 8.75
CA LEU A 44 -0.67 11.12 8.27
C LEU A 44 -0.83 11.57 6.82
N LYS A 45 -0.32 12.75 6.47
CA LYS A 45 -0.33 13.29 5.10
C LYS A 45 0.42 12.37 4.15
N GLN A 46 1.59 11.86 4.54
CA GLN A 46 2.37 10.93 3.72
C GLN A 46 1.61 9.61 3.51
N GLN A 47 0.93 9.08 4.53
CA GLN A 47 0.10 7.89 4.40
C GLN A 47 -1.08 8.12 3.43
N THR A 48 -1.78 9.25 3.56
CA THR A 48 -2.88 9.62 2.66
C THR A 48 -2.39 9.80 1.22
N VAL A 49 -1.27 10.49 1.00
CA VAL A 49 -0.69 10.70 -0.34
C VAL A 49 -0.31 9.36 -0.98
N CYS A 50 0.32 8.46 -0.23
CA CYS A 50 0.67 7.11 -0.72
C CYS A 50 -0.58 6.32 -1.13
N PHE A 51 -1.64 6.38 -0.31
CA PHE A 51 -2.90 5.71 -0.59
C PHE A 51 -3.59 6.28 -1.84
N LEU A 52 -3.69 7.61 -1.94
CA LEU A 52 -4.29 8.29 -3.09
C LEU A 52 -3.53 8.00 -4.38
N ARG A 53 -2.20 8.03 -4.34
CA ARG A 53 -1.36 7.69 -5.50
C ARG A 53 -1.60 6.25 -5.96
N ARG A 54 -1.74 5.31 -5.02
CA ARG A 54 -2.03 3.91 -5.32
C ARG A 54 -3.41 3.75 -5.97
N LEU A 55 -4.43 4.40 -5.43
CA LEU A 55 -5.78 4.40 -6.01
C LEU A 55 -5.78 5.01 -7.42
N GLN A 56 -5.14 6.15 -7.61
CA GLN A 56 -5.04 6.79 -8.92
C GLN A 56 -4.35 5.87 -9.94
N GLN A 57 -3.27 5.20 -9.55
CA GLN A 57 -2.59 4.23 -10.42
C GLN A 57 -3.48 3.04 -10.77
N GLN A 58 -4.25 2.51 -9.81
CA GLN A 58 -5.19 1.42 -10.10
C GLN A 58 -6.29 1.85 -11.06
N HIS A 59 -6.89 3.03 -10.84
CA HIS A 59 -7.91 3.56 -11.75
C HIS A 59 -7.37 3.84 -13.15
N GLN A 60 -6.16 4.39 -13.27
CA GLN A 60 -5.52 4.63 -14.56
C GLN A 60 -5.24 3.33 -15.30
N ALA A 61 -4.79 2.29 -14.60
CA ALA A 61 -4.54 0.98 -15.20
C ALA A 61 -5.84 0.31 -15.68
N VAL A 62 -6.93 0.40 -14.89
CA VAL A 62 -8.24 -0.15 -15.26
C VAL A 62 -8.86 0.61 -16.44
N ALA A 63 -8.78 1.95 -16.44
CA ALA A 63 -9.28 2.78 -17.53
C ALA A 63 -8.50 2.52 -18.83
N SER A 64 -7.16 2.44 -18.76
CA SER A 64 -6.32 2.10 -19.91
C SER A 64 -6.66 0.70 -20.45
N ALA A 65 -6.78 -0.30 -19.58
CA ALA A 65 -7.09 -1.67 -20.00
C ALA A 65 -8.46 -1.78 -20.69
N ALA A 66 -9.47 -1.02 -20.25
CA ALA A 66 -10.78 -0.98 -20.89
C ALA A 66 -10.71 -0.35 -22.30
N VAL A 67 -9.98 0.76 -22.44
CA VAL A 67 -9.75 1.43 -23.73
C VAL A 67 -8.97 0.53 -24.69
N ASP A 68 -7.87 -0.08 -24.22
CA ASP A 68 -7.03 -0.98 -25.01
C ASP A 68 -7.82 -2.20 -25.51
N LYS A 69 -8.67 -2.76 -24.64
CA LYS A 69 -9.54 -3.89 -25.01
C LYS A 69 -10.61 -3.50 -26.03
N GLY A 70 -11.20 -2.30 -25.88
CA GLY A 70 -12.16 -1.76 -26.85
C GLY A 70 -11.52 -1.55 -28.22
N TYR A 71 -10.33 -0.94 -28.24
CA TYR A 71 -9.55 -0.73 -29.46
C TYR A 71 -9.18 -2.05 -30.13
N SER A 72 -8.64 -3.02 -29.38
CA SER A 72 -8.29 -4.34 -29.89
C SER A 72 -9.48 -5.05 -30.55
N ARG A 73 -10.66 -4.98 -29.92
CA ARG A 73 -11.89 -5.56 -30.47
C ARG A 73 -12.34 -4.88 -31.76
N CYS A 74 -12.30 -3.55 -31.82
CA CYS A 74 -12.59 -2.80 -33.04
C CYS A 74 -11.64 -3.20 -34.18
N VAL A 75 -10.34 -3.28 -33.92
CA VAL A 75 -9.33 -3.68 -34.91
C VAL A 75 -9.57 -5.12 -35.39
N GLN A 76 -9.92 -6.04 -34.48
CA GLN A 76 -10.23 -7.42 -34.83
C GLN A 76 -11.47 -7.52 -35.73
N GLU A 77 -12.51 -6.72 -35.45
CA GLU A 77 -13.73 -6.66 -36.27
C GLU A 77 -13.45 -6.07 -37.66
N VAL A 78 -12.64 -5.00 -37.76
CA VAL A 78 -12.21 -4.43 -39.05
C VAL A 78 -11.44 -5.47 -39.87
N ALA A 79 -10.49 -6.18 -39.25
CA ALA A 79 -9.74 -7.23 -39.94
C ALA A 79 -10.65 -8.37 -40.43
N TYR A 80 -11.64 -8.76 -39.61
CA TYR A 80 -12.61 -9.79 -39.97
C TYR A 80 -13.48 -9.38 -41.16
N VAL A 81 -14.03 -8.15 -41.15
CA VAL A 81 -14.86 -7.63 -42.24
C VAL A 81 -14.07 -7.57 -43.55
N LEU A 82 -12.86 -7.00 -43.49
CA LEU A 82 -11.99 -6.87 -44.66
C LEU A 82 -11.53 -8.22 -45.23
N SER A 83 -11.42 -9.25 -44.39
CA SER A 83 -11.05 -10.60 -44.84
C SER A 83 -12.20 -11.36 -45.51
N LYS A 84 -13.45 -10.98 -45.23
CA LYS A 84 -14.65 -11.65 -45.75
C LYS A 84 -15.17 -11.02 -47.05
N GLU A 85 -14.67 -9.85 -47.42
CA GLU A 85 -15.07 -9.15 -48.63
C GLU A 85 -14.45 -9.81 -49.89
N GLU A 86 -15.31 -10.19 -50.84
CA GLU A 86 -14.94 -10.93 -52.05
C GLU A 86 -14.15 -10.06 -53.05
N ALA A 87 -14.34 -8.74 -52.99
CA ALA A 87 -13.57 -7.75 -53.76
C ALA A 87 -12.33 -7.29 -52.98
N ASN A 88 -11.29 -8.14 -52.91
CA ASN A 88 -10.04 -7.82 -52.20
C ASN A 88 -9.22 -6.75 -52.95
N THR A 89 -9.48 -5.49 -52.63
CA THR A 89 -8.75 -4.35 -53.22
C THR A 89 -7.32 -4.24 -52.68
N LEU A 90 -6.41 -3.72 -53.49
CA LEU A 90 -5.01 -3.52 -53.11
C LEU A 90 -4.85 -2.66 -51.84
N SER A 91 -5.75 -1.70 -51.63
CA SER A 91 -5.80 -0.83 -50.44
C SER A 91 -6.15 -1.62 -49.18
N GLN A 92 -7.11 -2.55 -49.23
CA GLN A 92 -7.47 -3.41 -48.09
C GLN A 92 -6.30 -4.32 -47.68
N ARG A 93 -5.62 -4.90 -48.67
CA ARG A 93 -4.41 -5.71 -48.42
C ARG A 93 -3.31 -4.92 -47.72
N ARG A 94 -3.09 -3.66 -48.13
CA ARG A 94 -2.15 -2.74 -47.46
C ARG A 94 -2.60 -2.42 -46.04
N LEU A 95 -3.88 -2.13 -45.83
CA LEU A 95 -4.44 -1.81 -44.53
C LEU A 95 -4.31 -2.97 -43.53
N LEU A 96 -4.65 -4.20 -43.94
CA LEU A 96 -4.47 -5.41 -43.13
C LEU A 96 -3.01 -5.64 -42.72
N ASN A 97 -2.06 -5.43 -43.63
CA ASN A 97 -0.64 -5.52 -43.32
C ASN A 97 -0.19 -4.48 -42.27
N HIS A 98 -0.72 -3.26 -42.34
CA HIS A 98 -0.44 -2.24 -41.33
C HIS A 98 -1.02 -2.63 -39.96
N ILE A 99 -2.26 -3.11 -39.93
CA ILE A 99 -2.93 -3.56 -38.69
C ILE A 99 -2.12 -4.68 -38.01
N ASN A 100 -1.74 -5.72 -38.75
CA ASN A 100 -0.94 -6.83 -38.22
C ASN A 100 0.43 -6.36 -37.71
N LYS A 101 1.09 -5.42 -38.42
CA LYS A 101 2.38 -4.86 -37.99
C LYS A 101 2.26 -4.08 -36.68
N LEU A 102 1.18 -3.31 -36.53
CA LEU A 102 0.90 -2.56 -35.30
C LEU A 102 0.59 -3.48 -34.12
N GLN A 103 -0.20 -4.54 -34.31
CA GLN A 103 -0.49 -5.53 -33.26
C GLN A 103 0.78 -6.21 -32.75
N ASN A 104 1.65 -6.68 -33.66
CA ASN A 104 2.93 -7.29 -33.29
C ASN A 104 3.86 -6.33 -32.52
N SER A 105 3.77 -5.01 -32.74
CA SER A 105 4.57 -4.04 -32.00
C SER A 105 4.05 -3.74 -30.59
N SER A 106 2.73 -3.83 -30.38
CA SER A 106 2.05 -3.52 -29.12
C SER A 106 2.28 -4.61 -28.06
N ASP A 107 2.26 -5.88 -28.45
CA ASP A 107 2.43 -7.00 -27.52
C ASP A 107 3.83 -6.99 -26.86
N ASN A 108 4.86 -6.58 -27.61
CA ASN A 108 6.22 -6.43 -27.10
C ASN A 108 6.39 -5.29 -26.06
N LEU A 109 5.56 -4.25 -26.12
CA LEU A 109 5.62 -3.11 -25.18
C LEU A 109 4.94 -3.43 -23.84
N ARG A 110 3.87 -4.25 -23.84
CA ARG A 110 3.15 -4.61 -22.61
C ARG A 110 3.98 -5.51 -21.69
N GLU A 111 4.74 -6.45 -22.26
CA GLU A 111 5.60 -7.37 -21.49
C GLU A 111 6.74 -6.65 -20.76
N ALA A 112 7.33 -5.63 -21.40
CA ALA A 112 8.35 -4.77 -20.79
C ALA A 112 7.80 -3.89 -19.65
N HIS A 113 6.56 -3.40 -19.78
CA HIS A 113 5.91 -2.59 -18.75
C HIS A 113 5.55 -3.40 -17.49
N ILE A 114 5.11 -4.65 -17.65
CA ILE A 114 4.80 -5.57 -16.53
C ILE A 114 6.08 -5.91 -15.74
N SER A 115 7.19 -6.11 -16.44
CA SER A 115 8.51 -6.40 -15.84
C SER A 115 9.11 -5.21 -15.06
N ARG A 116 8.84 -3.97 -15.47
CA ARG A 116 9.27 -2.76 -14.74
C ARG A 116 8.43 -2.49 -13.48
N LEU A 117 7.13 -2.79 -13.51
CA LEU A 117 6.25 -2.57 -12.36
C LEU A 117 6.52 -3.56 -11.22
N SER A 118 6.83 -4.82 -11.52
CA SER A 118 7.14 -5.85 -10.52
C SER A 118 8.44 -5.57 -9.75
N TYR A 119 9.46 -5.00 -10.41
CA TYR A 119 10.71 -4.59 -9.78
C TYR A 119 10.54 -3.43 -8.77
N THR A 120 9.70 -2.45 -9.10
CA THR A 120 9.46 -1.26 -8.24
C THR A 120 8.68 -1.60 -6.97
N VAL A 121 7.87 -2.67 -6.99
CA VAL A 121 7.13 -3.14 -5.80
C VAL A 121 8.07 -3.87 -4.82
N GLN A 122 9.10 -4.58 -5.31
CA GLN A 122 10.03 -5.31 -4.43
C GLN A 122 10.91 -4.40 -3.57
N THR A 123 11.26 -3.19 -4.03
CA THR A 123 12.17 -2.28 -3.31
C THR A 123 11.55 -1.59 -2.09
N THR A 124 10.22 -1.63 -1.91
CA THR A 124 9.57 -1.04 -0.71
C THR A 124 9.35 -2.03 0.43
N MET A 125 9.65 -3.32 0.24
CA MET A 125 9.45 -4.39 1.23
C MET A 125 10.76 -4.97 1.77
N THR A 126 11.89 -4.27 1.65
CA THR A 126 13.05 -4.53 2.51
C THR A 126 12.82 -3.88 3.86
N LYS A 127 11.96 -4.53 4.66
CA LYS A 127 11.92 -4.34 6.10
C LYS A 127 13.29 -4.70 6.64
N ASP A 128 14.07 -3.68 6.95
CA ASP A 128 15.29 -3.74 7.73
C ASP A 128 15.06 -4.66 8.93
N LYS A 129 15.59 -5.89 8.84
CA LYS A 129 15.65 -6.82 9.97
C LYS A 129 16.89 -6.46 10.78
N THR A 130 16.89 -5.28 11.37
CA THR A 130 17.74 -5.03 12.54
C THR A 130 17.07 -5.66 13.75
N ARG A 131 17.65 -6.79 14.17
CA ARG A 131 17.36 -7.55 15.38
C ARG A 131 17.51 -6.63 16.60
N VAL A 132 16.42 -6.00 17.05
CA VAL A 132 16.33 -5.47 18.41
C VAL A 132 15.28 -6.29 19.13
N ASN A 133 15.74 -7.12 20.06
CA ASN A 133 14.93 -7.82 21.05
C ASN A 133 14.17 -6.77 21.89
N SER A 134 13.00 -6.34 21.44
CA SER A 134 12.04 -5.66 22.31
C SER A 134 11.12 -6.73 22.90
N SER A 135 11.51 -7.23 24.07
CA SER A 135 10.74 -8.14 24.90
C SER A 135 9.27 -7.73 24.91
N LEU A 136 8.42 -8.67 24.51
CA LEU A 136 6.96 -8.54 24.52
C LEU A 136 6.51 -8.05 25.89
N TRP A 137 5.93 -6.85 25.91
CA TRP A 137 5.36 -6.21 27.08
C TRP A 137 4.48 -7.21 27.87
N ARG A 138 4.74 -7.34 29.18
CA ARG A 138 3.78 -7.91 30.13
C ARG A 138 3.20 -6.80 31.00
N PRO A 139 1.87 -6.76 31.20
CA PRO A 139 1.27 -5.86 32.17
C PRO A 139 1.44 -6.43 33.58
N TRP A 140 1.93 -5.59 34.48
CA TRP A 140 1.67 -5.69 35.92
C TRP A 140 0.38 -4.93 36.25
#